data_AF-A0A7Y3MEU8-F1
#
_entry.id   AF-A0A7Y3MEU8-F1
#
_cell.length_a   1.000
_cell.length_b   1.000
_cell.length_c   1.000
_cell.angle_alpha   90.00
_cell.angle_beta   90.00
_cell.angle_gamma   90.00
#
_symmetry.space_group_name_H-M   'P 1'
#
loop_
_entity.id
_entity.type
_entity.pdbx_description
1 polymer ?
#
loop_
_entity_poly.entity_id
_entity_poly.type
_entity_poly.pdbx_seq_one_letter_code
_entity_poly.pdbx_strand_id
1 'polypeptide(L)'
;MLIESFYEPDSGTWTHLLADTGQKVAVIIDPVWVYDPVSGQASRSFIDKVLGRVTQLGYGLEWVLETHAHADHLSAGALIRRETGAKIAIGQGIRDVQSNFKKIYDLPSLAADGRQFDRLFEDGDELRVGGLNIRVMETPGHTRDSITYLVGNAAFIGDTLFTP
;
A
#
# COMPACT_ATOMS: atom_id res chain seq x y z
N MET A 1 12.21 15.17 2.94
CA MET A 1 11.29 14.06 3.22
C MET A 1 10.12 14.60 4.02
N LEU A 2 8.90 14.33 3.56
CA LEU A 2 7.65 14.64 4.26
C LEU A 2 6.92 13.33 4.53
N ILE A 3 6.33 13.18 5.71
CA ILE A 3 5.43 12.07 6.06
C ILE A 3 4.16 12.68 6.64
N GLU A 4 3.02 12.38 6.05
CA GLU A 4 1.69 12.73 6.56
C GLU A 4 0.85 11.45 6.67
N SER A 5 0.13 11.27 7.77
CA SER A 5 -0.68 10.08 8.05
C SER A 5 -2.15 10.43 8.15
N PHE A 6 -3.00 9.57 7.60
CA PHE A 6 -4.46 9.74 7.54
C PHE A 6 -5.12 8.53 8.20
N TYR A 7 -5.95 8.78 9.20
CA TYR A 7 -6.66 7.72 9.93
C TYR A 7 -8.05 7.50 9.35
N GLU A 8 -8.36 6.26 8.99
CA GLU A 8 -9.69 5.82 8.56
C GLU A 8 -10.38 5.14 9.75
N PRO A 9 -11.44 5.74 10.32
CA PRO A 9 -11.99 5.29 11.60
C PRO A 9 -12.76 3.96 11.55
N ASP A 10 -13.29 3.56 10.40
CA ASP A 10 -14.13 2.36 10.32
C ASP A 10 -13.29 1.07 10.30
N SER A 11 -12.14 1.10 9.60
CA SER A 11 -11.15 0.02 9.56
C SER A 11 -10.09 0.12 10.66
N GLY A 12 -9.86 1.31 11.21
CA GLY A 12 -8.73 1.58 12.10
C GLY A 12 -7.38 1.74 11.38
N THR A 13 -7.39 1.80 10.04
CA THR A 13 -6.19 1.87 9.21
C THR A 13 -5.55 3.26 9.22
N TRP A 14 -4.21 3.26 9.18
CA TRP A 14 -3.42 4.44 8.87
C TRP A 14 -2.87 4.37 7.45
N THR A 15 -3.35 5.23 6.55
CA THR A 15 -2.74 5.44 5.23
C THR A 15 -1.67 6.52 5.35
N HIS A 16 -0.50 6.30 4.75
CA HIS A 16 0.60 7.26 4.80
C HIS A 16 0.92 7.87 3.44
N LEU A 17 1.19 9.17 3.43
CA LEU A 17 1.79 9.90 2.32
C LEU A 17 3.27 10.15 2.66
N LEU A 18 4.17 9.53 1.91
CA LEU A 18 5.62 9.75 1.99
C LEU A 18 6.06 10.51 0.73
N ALA A 19 6.78 11.61 0.89
CA ALA A 19 7.21 12.43 -0.24
C ALA A 19 8.65 12.94 -0.18
N ASP A 20 9.28 13.01 -1.35
CA ASP A 20 10.47 13.81 -1.58
C ASP A 20 10.08 15.25 -1.89
N THR A 21 10.29 16.13 -0.93
CA THR A 21 10.01 17.57 -1.06
C THR A 21 10.93 18.28 -2.07
N GLY A 22 12.12 17.73 -2.33
CA GLY A 22 13.09 18.31 -3.27
C GLY A 22 12.74 18.00 -4.72
N GLN A 23 12.42 16.73 -5.00
CA GLN A 23 12.02 16.29 -6.34
C GLN A 23 10.52 16.36 -6.62
N LYS A 24 9.71 16.71 -5.61
CA LYS A 24 8.24 16.83 -5.71
C LYS A 24 7.57 15.54 -6.19
N VAL A 25 7.99 14.42 -5.62
CA VAL A 25 7.40 13.10 -5.91
C VAL A 25 6.96 12.44 -4.61
N ALA A 26 5.95 11.58 -4.69
CA ALA A 26 5.29 10.98 -3.55
C ALA A 26 4.95 9.51 -3.78
N VAL A 27 4.77 8.81 -2.67
CA VAL A 27 4.14 7.49 -2.59
C VAL A 27 3.02 7.50 -1.56
N ILE A 28 2.02 6.67 -1.79
CA ILE A 28 0.99 6.36 -0.78
C ILE A 28 1.21 4.93 -0.30
N ILE A 29 1.15 4.74 1.02
CA ILE A 29 1.34 3.44 1.67
C ILE A 29 0.02 3.04 2.34
N ASP A 30 -0.43 1.80 2.08
CA ASP A 30 -1.66 1.19 2.60
C ASP A 30 -2.93 2.05 2.40
N PRO A 31 -3.31 2.36 1.14
CA PRO A 31 -4.43 3.25 0.86
C PRO A 31 -5.81 2.58 1.05
N VAL A 32 -6.71 3.20 1.81
CA VAL A 32 -8.06 2.63 2.04
C VAL A 32 -9.08 3.05 0.98
N TRP A 33 -9.80 2.07 0.43
CA TRP A 33 -11.07 2.22 -0.29
C TRP A 33 -12.21 1.85 0.65
N VAL A 34 -12.91 2.85 1.19
CA VAL A 34 -13.99 2.64 2.17
C VAL A 34 -15.05 1.72 1.57
N TYR A 35 -15.44 0.69 2.30
CA TYR A 35 -16.43 -0.30 1.90
C TYR A 35 -17.47 -0.47 3.00
N ASP A 36 -18.75 -0.30 2.63
CA ASP A 36 -19.87 -0.62 3.51
C ASP A 36 -20.33 -2.06 3.24
N PRO A 37 -20.10 -3.00 4.17
CA PRO A 37 -20.49 -4.40 3.99
C PRO A 37 -22.02 -4.61 4.04
N VAL A 38 -22.79 -3.65 4.56
CA VAL A 38 -24.26 -3.75 4.63
C VAL A 38 -24.88 -3.42 3.28
N SER A 39 -24.46 -2.31 2.67
CA SER A 39 -24.97 -1.90 1.34
C SER A 39 -24.19 -2.50 0.17
N GLY A 40 -22.98 -3.01 0.41
CA GLY A 40 -22.07 -3.50 -0.61
C GLY A 40 -21.42 -2.39 -1.45
N GLN A 41 -21.51 -1.12 -1.02
CA GLN A 41 -21.00 0.03 -1.76
C GLN A 41 -19.59 0.41 -1.31
N ALA A 42 -18.77 0.83 -2.28
CA ALA A 42 -17.45 1.38 -2.01
C ALA A 42 -17.44 2.90 -2.23
N SER A 43 -16.80 3.64 -1.33
CA SER A 43 -16.71 5.11 -1.34
C SER A 43 -15.28 5.59 -1.43
N ARG A 44 -15.06 6.60 -2.26
CA ARG A 44 -13.75 7.25 -2.41
C ARG A 44 -13.48 8.37 -1.40
N SER A 45 -14.43 8.65 -0.51
CA SER A 45 -14.41 9.79 0.40
C SER A 45 -13.13 9.90 1.25
N PHE A 46 -12.52 8.77 1.60
CA PHE A 46 -11.25 8.75 2.33
C PHE A 46 -10.06 8.99 1.41
N ILE A 47 -9.88 8.15 0.38
CA ILE A 47 -8.69 8.24 -0.48
C ILE A 47 -8.62 9.56 -1.27
N ASP A 48 -9.76 10.17 -1.61
CA ASP A 48 -9.79 11.47 -2.27
C ASP A 48 -9.20 12.59 -1.40
N LYS A 49 -9.22 12.46 -0.06
CA LYS A 49 -8.53 13.40 0.83
C LYS A 49 -7.01 13.30 0.68
N VAL A 50 -6.49 12.08 0.59
CA VAL A 50 -5.06 11.81 0.42
C VAL A 50 -4.59 12.28 -0.97
N LEU A 51 -5.34 11.93 -2.03
CA LEU A 51 -5.06 12.39 -3.40
C LEU A 51 -5.19 13.91 -3.56
N GLY A 52 -6.17 14.52 -2.89
CA GLY A 52 -6.31 15.96 -2.79
C GLY A 52 -5.07 16.61 -2.15
N ARG A 53 -4.51 15.97 -1.12
CA ARG A 53 -3.27 16.45 -0.48
C ARG A 53 -2.06 16.37 -1.40
N VAL A 54 -1.89 15.28 -2.15
CA VAL A 54 -0.83 15.15 -3.17
C VAL A 54 -0.95 16.29 -4.20
N THR A 55 -2.18 16.58 -4.64
CA THR A 55 -2.46 17.65 -5.62
C THR A 55 -2.14 19.03 -5.04
N GLN A 56 -2.54 19.32 -3.80
CA GLN A 56 -2.26 20.58 -3.11
C GLN A 56 -0.75 20.84 -2.93
N LEU A 57 0.03 19.79 -2.71
CA LEU A 57 1.49 19.86 -2.62
C LEU A 57 2.15 20.04 -4.00
N GLY A 58 1.43 19.73 -5.08
CA GLY A 58 1.94 19.75 -6.45
C GLY A 58 2.97 18.66 -6.69
N TYR A 59 2.78 17.48 -6.09
CA TYR A 59 3.71 16.35 -6.19
C TYR A 59 3.21 15.29 -7.19
N GLY A 60 4.13 14.65 -7.91
CA GLY A 60 3.83 13.49 -8.75
C GLY A 60 3.71 12.22 -7.90
N LEU A 61 2.63 11.46 -8.06
CA LEU A 61 2.44 10.18 -7.38
C LEU A 61 3.05 9.06 -8.22
N GLU A 62 4.13 8.43 -7.75
CA GLU A 62 4.83 7.39 -8.50
C GLU A 62 4.41 5.97 -8.11
N TRP A 63 4.18 5.75 -6.81
CA TRP A 63 3.92 4.44 -6.26
C TRP A 63 2.78 4.42 -5.25
N VAL A 64 2.07 3.30 -5.27
CA VAL A 64 1.28 2.77 -4.15
C VAL A 64 2.05 1.58 -3.60
N LEU A 65 2.31 1.61 -2.30
CA LEU A 65 3.03 0.55 -1.60
C LEU A 65 2.08 -0.13 -0.62
N GLU A 66 1.99 -1.45 -0.69
CA GLU A 66 1.26 -2.25 0.28
C GLU A 66 2.28 -2.88 1.23
N THR A 67 2.06 -2.77 2.53
CA THR A 67 2.86 -3.50 3.54
C THR A 67 2.51 -4.98 3.55
N HIS A 68 1.26 -5.33 3.26
CA HIS A 68 0.77 -6.68 3.14
C HIS A 68 -0.61 -6.72 2.45
N ALA A 69 -1.13 -7.92 2.19
CA ALA A 69 -2.52 -8.13 1.83
C ALA A 69 -3.43 -7.95 3.05
N HIS A 70 -4.01 -6.77 3.17
CA HIS A 70 -4.90 -6.36 4.28
C HIS A 70 -6.16 -7.22 4.38
N ALA A 71 -6.60 -7.46 5.61
CA ALA A 71 -7.81 -8.26 5.91
C ALA A 71 -8.96 -7.43 6.50
N ASP A 72 -8.69 -6.19 6.89
CA ASP A 72 -9.57 -5.25 7.59
C ASP A 72 -10.17 -4.18 6.67
N HIS A 73 -9.54 -3.91 5.51
CA HIS A 73 -10.02 -2.92 4.54
C HIS A 73 -9.75 -3.34 3.08
N LEU A 74 -10.44 -2.70 2.13
CA LEU A 74 -10.12 -2.83 0.71
C LEU A 74 -9.05 -1.80 0.33
N SER A 75 -7.98 -2.23 -0.33
CA SER A 75 -6.98 -1.29 -0.86
C SER A 75 -7.56 -0.46 -2.02
N ALA A 76 -7.26 0.84 -2.02
CA ALA A 76 -7.52 1.75 -3.12
C ALA A 76 -6.41 1.75 -4.18
N GLY A 77 -5.39 0.88 -4.11
CA GLY A 77 -4.25 0.87 -5.03
C GLY A 77 -4.65 0.77 -6.50
N ALA A 78 -5.59 -0.13 -6.84
CA ALA A 78 -6.08 -0.27 -8.22
C ALA A 78 -6.84 0.98 -8.72
N LEU A 79 -7.58 1.64 -7.83
CA LEU A 79 -8.27 2.90 -8.10
C LEU A 79 -7.25 4.02 -8.40
N ILE A 80 -6.23 4.15 -7.55
CA ILE A 80 -5.16 5.15 -7.69
C ILE A 80 -4.38 4.93 -8.98
N ARG A 81 -3.96 3.69 -9.28
CA ARG A 81 -3.25 3.36 -10.52
C ARG A 81 -4.04 3.79 -11.76
N ARG A 82 -5.35 3.52 -11.79
CA ARG A 82 -6.21 3.89 -12.92
C ARG A 82 -6.25 5.40 -13.16
N GLU A 83 -6.21 6.20 -12.10
CA GLU A 83 -6.41 7.65 -12.17
C GLU A 83 -5.12 8.44 -12.33
N THR A 84 -4.02 7.91 -11.82
CA THR A 84 -2.74 8.63 -11.74
C THR A 84 -1.64 7.98 -12.56
N GLY A 85 -1.79 6.70 -12.94
CA GLY A 85 -0.72 5.90 -13.54
C GLY A 85 0.34 5.42 -12.54
N ALA A 86 0.16 5.68 -11.24
CA ALA A 86 1.06 5.18 -10.20
C ALA A 86 1.14 3.65 -10.21
N LYS A 87 2.34 3.12 -9.97
CA LYS A 87 2.61 1.68 -9.93
C LYS A 87 2.29 1.11 -8.56
N ILE A 88 1.92 -0.16 -8.48
CA ILE A 88 1.61 -0.83 -7.22
C ILE A 88 2.71 -1.84 -6.89
N ALA A 89 3.20 -1.83 -5.65
CA ALA A 89 4.19 -2.78 -5.19
C ALA A 89 3.80 -3.42 -3.84
N ILE A 90 4.25 -4.66 -3.63
CA ILE A 90 3.97 -5.48 -2.44
C ILE A 90 5.08 -6.52 -2.25
N GLY A 91 5.14 -7.18 -1.08
CA GLY A 91 6.05 -8.29 -0.82
C GLY A 91 5.80 -9.51 -1.71
N GLN A 92 6.86 -10.21 -2.11
CA GLN A 92 6.79 -11.38 -2.99
C GLN A 92 5.96 -12.55 -2.41
N GLY A 93 5.80 -12.59 -1.09
CA GLY A 93 4.95 -13.55 -0.39
C GLY A 93 3.47 -13.48 -0.81
N ILE A 94 3.06 -12.44 -1.55
CA ILE A 94 1.70 -12.30 -2.06
C ILE A 94 1.29 -13.50 -2.93
N ARG A 95 2.25 -14.18 -3.56
CA ARG A 95 1.99 -15.40 -4.35
C ARG A 95 1.39 -16.51 -3.50
N ASP A 96 1.86 -16.65 -2.26
CA ASP A 96 1.32 -17.62 -1.32
C ASP A 96 -0.08 -17.23 -0.84
N VAL A 97 -0.27 -15.96 -0.53
CA VAL A 97 -1.57 -15.41 -0.12
C VAL A 97 -2.59 -15.62 -1.23
N GLN A 98 -2.27 -15.23 -2.47
CA GLN A 98 -3.10 -15.46 -3.64
C GLN A 98 -3.38 -16.95 -3.87
N SER A 99 -2.37 -17.81 -3.75
CA SER A 99 -2.53 -19.27 -3.93
C SER A 99 -3.47 -19.89 -2.91
N ASN A 100 -3.45 -19.38 -1.67
CA ASN A 100 -4.36 -19.80 -0.61
C ASN A 100 -5.78 -19.30 -0.85
N PHE A 101 -5.96 -17.98 -1.02
CA PHE A 101 -7.29 -17.39 -1.19
C PHE A 101 -7.96 -17.73 -2.52
N LYS A 102 -7.20 -18.02 -3.57
CA LYS A 102 -7.71 -18.59 -4.83
C LYS A 102 -8.55 -19.84 -4.59
N LYS A 103 -8.14 -20.70 -3.66
CA LYS A 103 -8.85 -21.94 -3.31
C LYS A 103 -10.06 -21.66 -2.44
N ILE A 104 -9.90 -20.78 -1.44
CA ILE A 104 -10.97 -20.42 -0.49
C ILE A 104 -12.17 -19.81 -1.21
N TYR A 105 -11.93 -18.90 -2.16
CA TYR A 105 -12.98 -18.18 -2.88
C TYR A 105 -13.37 -18.82 -4.22
N ASP A 106 -12.85 -20.00 -4.54
CA ASP A 106 -13.08 -20.71 -5.82
C ASP A 106 -12.91 -19.79 -7.04
N LEU A 107 -11.71 -19.20 -7.18
CA LEU A 107 -11.40 -18.20 -8.22
C LEU A 107 -10.48 -18.80 -9.31
N PRO A 108 -10.97 -19.67 -10.20
CA PRO A 108 -10.12 -20.41 -11.15
C PRO A 108 -9.30 -19.49 -12.08
N SER A 109 -9.86 -18.32 -12.43
CA SER A 109 -9.26 -17.31 -13.31
C SER A 109 -8.20 -16.43 -12.64
N LEU A 110 -8.11 -16.44 -11.30
CA LEU A 110 -7.11 -15.63 -10.60
C LEU A 110 -5.70 -16.18 -10.87
N ALA A 111 -4.83 -15.37 -11.47
CA ALA A 111 -3.40 -15.68 -11.52
C ALA A 111 -2.80 -15.48 -10.11
N ALA A 112 -2.16 -16.52 -9.56
CA ALA A 112 -1.60 -16.50 -8.21
C ALA A 112 -0.07 -16.30 -8.21
N ASP A 113 0.45 -15.58 -9.20
CA ASP A 113 1.88 -15.34 -9.41
C ASP A 113 2.29 -13.88 -9.14
N GLY A 114 1.37 -13.08 -8.61
CA GLY A 114 1.58 -11.68 -8.24
C GLY A 114 1.59 -10.70 -9.41
N ARG A 115 1.29 -11.12 -10.64
CA ARG A 115 1.34 -10.25 -11.85
C ARG A 115 0.38 -9.04 -11.84
N GLN A 116 -0.53 -8.98 -10.87
CA GLN A 116 -1.44 -7.86 -10.65
C GLN A 116 -0.72 -6.62 -10.07
N PHE A 117 0.46 -6.84 -9.48
CA PHE A 117 1.35 -5.82 -8.93
C PHE A 117 2.48 -5.54 -9.93
N ASP A 118 2.88 -4.27 -10.02
CA ASP A 118 3.92 -3.80 -10.92
C ASP A 118 5.33 -4.15 -10.42
N ARG A 119 5.48 -4.36 -9.10
CA ARG A 119 6.72 -4.83 -8.47
C ARG A 119 6.42 -5.76 -7.29
N LEU A 120 7.18 -6.85 -7.21
CA LEU A 120 7.20 -7.76 -6.08
C LEU A 120 8.56 -7.62 -5.40
N PHE A 121 8.55 -7.32 -4.10
CA PHE A 121 9.78 -7.09 -3.34
C PHE A 121 10.25 -8.34 -2.62
N GLU A 122 11.57 -8.54 -2.60
CA GLU A 122 12.27 -9.50 -1.74
C GLU A 122 12.94 -8.78 -0.56
N ASP A 123 13.39 -9.52 0.45
CA ASP A 123 14.16 -8.93 1.56
C ASP A 123 15.42 -8.20 1.04
N GLY A 124 15.64 -6.99 1.55
CA GLY A 124 16.79 -6.17 1.19
C GLY A 124 16.65 -5.37 -0.11
N ASP A 125 15.56 -5.53 -0.87
CA ASP A 125 15.31 -4.73 -2.08
C ASP A 125 15.29 -3.23 -1.77
N GLU A 126 15.70 -2.43 -2.76
CA GLU A 126 15.59 -0.97 -2.70
C GLU A 126 14.61 -0.43 -3.74
N LEU A 127 13.82 0.57 -3.35
CA LEU A 127 13.02 1.41 -4.22
C LEU A 127 13.47 2.87 -4.10
N ARG A 128 13.86 3.45 -5.23
CA ARG A 128 14.15 4.89 -5.34
C ARG A 128 12.89 5.64 -5.75
N VAL A 129 12.55 6.67 -4.99
CA VAL A 129 11.47 7.61 -5.32
C VAL A 129 12.02 9.01 -5.16
N GLY A 130 12.31 9.65 -6.28
CA GLY A 130 13.15 10.83 -6.32
C GLY A 130 14.50 10.61 -5.61
N GLY A 131 14.81 11.44 -4.62
CA GLY A 131 15.98 11.30 -3.76
C GLY A 131 15.81 10.35 -2.57
N LEU A 132 14.61 9.80 -2.34
CA LEU A 132 14.37 8.83 -1.26
C LEU A 132 14.90 7.45 -1.64
N ASN A 133 15.51 6.77 -0.66
CA ASN A 133 15.83 5.36 -0.73
C ASN A 133 14.94 4.61 0.27
N ILE A 134 14.04 3.77 -0.24
CA ILE A 134 13.16 2.94 0.57
C ILE A 134 13.72 1.52 0.52
N ARG A 135 14.26 1.03 1.64
CA ARG A 135 14.73 -0.35 1.77
C ARG A 135 13.59 -1.22 2.28
N VAL A 136 13.40 -2.38 1.64
CA VAL A 136 12.43 -3.38 2.05
C VAL A 136 13.09 -4.35 3.04
N MET A 137 12.34 -4.67 4.09
CA MET A 137 12.69 -5.73 5.03
C MET A 137 11.50 -6.68 5.11
N GLU A 138 11.70 -7.95 4.80
CA GLU A 138 10.65 -8.95 5.01
C GLU A 138 10.38 -9.07 6.52
N THR A 139 9.12 -8.92 6.91
CA THR A 139 8.66 -9.01 8.30
C THR A 139 7.46 -9.95 8.41
N PRO A 140 7.59 -11.22 7.95
CA PRO A 140 6.48 -12.16 7.99
C PRO A 140 6.11 -12.51 9.43
N GLY A 141 4.85 -12.85 9.63
CA GLY A 141 4.30 -13.21 10.93
C GLY A 141 2.80 -12.99 10.94
N HIS A 142 2.39 -11.74 10.75
CA HIS A 142 0.99 -11.38 10.53
C HIS A 142 0.46 -12.01 9.23
N THR A 143 1.15 -11.78 8.10
CA THR A 143 0.95 -12.51 6.83
C THR A 143 2.29 -12.97 6.25
N ARG A 144 2.24 -13.80 5.19
CA ARG A 144 3.44 -14.26 4.48
C ARG A 144 4.07 -13.20 3.58
N ASP A 145 3.30 -12.20 3.19
CA ASP A 145 3.72 -11.10 2.33
C ASP A 145 4.03 -9.81 3.09
N SER A 146 3.97 -9.86 4.43
CA SER A 146 4.28 -8.74 5.31
C SER A 146 5.71 -8.26 5.11
N ILE A 147 5.84 -6.98 4.80
CA ILE A 147 7.11 -6.26 4.66
C ILE A 147 7.07 -4.92 5.39
N THR A 148 8.24 -4.48 5.81
CA THR A 148 8.47 -3.15 6.38
C THR A 148 9.23 -2.29 5.39
N TYR A 149 8.76 -1.06 5.17
CA TYR A 149 9.46 -0.05 4.37
C TYR A 149 10.30 0.86 5.26
N LEU A 150 11.62 0.81 5.10
CA LEU A 150 12.59 1.60 5.86
C LEU A 150 13.06 2.80 5.01
N VAL A 151 12.89 4.02 5.52
CA VAL A 151 13.29 5.25 4.83
C VAL A 151 13.90 6.26 5.81
N GLY A 152 15.19 6.52 5.66
CA GLY A 152 15.93 7.36 6.63
C GLY A 152 15.80 6.82 8.05
N ASN A 153 15.20 7.60 8.95
CA ASN A 153 14.96 7.22 10.35
C ASN A 153 13.50 6.79 10.62
N ALA A 154 12.71 6.53 9.57
CA ALA A 154 11.32 6.10 9.67
C ALA A 154 11.16 4.66 9.15
N ALA A 155 10.17 3.95 9.70
CA ALA A 155 9.77 2.62 9.27
C ALA A 155 8.24 2.56 9.17
N PHE A 156 7.71 2.11 8.04
CA PHE A 156 6.31 1.75 7.88
C PHE A 156 6.20 0.24 8.04
N ILE A 157 5.72 -0.19 9.20
CA ILE A 157 5.90 -1.56 9.72
C ILE A 157 4.71 -2.50 9.45
N GLY A 158 3.67 -2.00 8.78
CA GLY A 158 2.39 -2.70 8.66
C GLY A 158 1.87 -3.16 10.03
N ASP A 159 1.24 -4.32 10.07
CA ASP A 159 0.64 -4.91 11.27
C ASP A 159 1.63 -5.76 12.09
N THR A 160 2.91 -5.37 12.11
CA THR A 160 3.96 -6.11 12.84
C THR A 160 4.02 -5.73 14.32
N LEU A 161 3.87 -4.44 14.65
CA LEU A 161 3.84 -3.92 16.01
C LEU A 161 2.76 -2.85 16.14
N PHE A 162 2.17 -2.75 17.33
CA PHE A 162 1.19 -1.72 17.66
C PHE A 162 1.64 -0.88 18.86
N THR A 163 1.05 0.30 19.01
CA THR A 163 1.23 1.13 20.21
C THR A 163 0.58 0.44 21.42
N PRO A 164 1.23 0.48 22.59
CA PRO A 164 0.67 -0.08 23.83
C PRO A 164 -0.56 0.66 24.34
#